data_AF-A0A356NYH8-F1
#
_entry.id   AF-A0A356NYH8-F1
#
_cell.length_a   1.000
_cell.length_b   1.000
_cell.length_c   1.000
_cell.angle_alpha   90.00
_cell.angle_beta   90.00
_cell.angle_gamma   90.00
#
_symmetry.space_group_name_H-M   'P 1'
#
loop_
_entity.id
_entity.type
_entity.pdbx_description
1 polymer ?
#
loop_
_entity_poly.entity_id
_entity_poly.type
_entity_poly.pdbx_seq_one_letter_code
_entity_poly.pdbx_strand_id
1 'polypeptide(L)'
;GHRDTVFPTGEVEKRPFSAADGKAFGPGVADMKPGLVINAFILAAFHKFGGHPNPLVGLFTGDEEIGSPASQDVITAEAEKARLAFNSEPSR
;
A
#
# COMPACT_ATOMS: atom_id res chain seq x y z
N GLY A 1 -2.76 -2.18 -2.97
CA GLY A 1 -2.25 -0.86 -2.58
C GLY A 1 -1.18 -0.42 -3.56
N HIS A 2 -0.87 0.86 -3.60
CA HIS A 2 0.09 1.50 -4.50
C HIS A 2 1.39 1.94 -3.80
N ARG A 3 2.49 1.93 -4.55
CA ARG A 3 3.83 2.31 -4.05
C ARG A 3 4.28 3.65 -4.58
N ASP A 4 3.64 4.16 -5.60
CA ASP A 4 3.87 5.50 -6.09
C ASP A 4 3.36 6.55 -5.11
N THR A 5 3.60 7.80 -5.47
CA THR A 5 3.05 8.98 -4.81
C THR A 5 2.96 10.04 -5.89
N VAL A 6 2.10 11.06 -5.72
CA VAL A 6 2.11 12.26 -6.58
C VAL A 6 3.44 13.06 -6.58
N PHE A 7 4.38 12.74 -5.69
CA PHE A 7 5.58 13.54 -5.49
C PHE A 7 6.72 13.16 -6.44
N PRO A 8 7.46 14.15 -6.98
CA PRO A 8 8.58 13.88 -7.87
C PRO A 8 9.79 13.29 -7.12
N THR A 9 10.68 12.63 -7.86
CA THR A 9 12.00 12.24 -7.37
C THR A 9 12.73 13.45 -6.77
N GLY A 10 13.37 13.28 -5.61
CA GLY A 10 14.06 14.37 -4.93
C GLY A 10 13.21 15.11 -3.89
N GLU A 11 11.93 14.78 -3.75
CA GLU A 11 11.04 15.50 -2.82
C GLU A 11 11.28 15.12 -1.35
N VAL A 12 11.74 13.89 -1.08
CA VAL A 12 12.07 13.42 0.27
C VAL A 12 13.25 14.19 0.84
N GLU A 13 14.19 14.62 0.01
CA GLU A 13 15.37 15.40 0.40
C GLU A 13 14.99 16.81 0.87
N LYS A 14 13.91 17.38 0.32
CA LYS A 14 13.41 18.71 0.71
C LYS A 14 12.58 18.68 1.99
N ARG A 15 11.78 17.63 2.16
CA ARG A 15 10.91 17.44 3.33
C ARG A 15 10.98 15.99 3.80
N PRO A 16 12.08 15.61 4.48
CA PRO A 16 12.29 14.24 4.90
C PRO A 16 11.22 13.78 5.86
N PHE A 17 11.10 12.46 5.97
CA PHE A 17 10.25 11.85 6.98
C PHE A 17 10.63 12.38 8.37
N SER A 18 9.62 12.83 9.12
CA SER A 18 9.77 13.22 10.51
C SER A 18 8.54 12.81 11.31
N ALA A 19 8.70 12.64 12.60
CA ALA A 19 7.60 12.35 13.52
C ALA A 19 7.72 13.21 14.77
N ALA A 20 6.63 13.89 15.13
CA ALA A 20 6.54 14.77 16.29
C ALA A 20 5.08 14.81 16.79
N ASP A 21 4.89 14.89 18.11
CA ASP A 21 3.59 15.04 18.75
C ASP A 21 2.52 14.02 18.29
N GLY A 22 2.95 12.76 18.10
CA GLY A 22 2.08 11.67 17.66
C GLY A 22 1.67 11.74 16.18
N LYS A 23 2.28 12.62 15.39
CA LYS A 23 2.06 12.74 13.95
C LYS A 23 3.33 12.45 13.17
N ALA A 24 3.16 11.90 11.98
CA ALA A 24 4.23 11.69 11.02
C ALA A 24 4.03 12.60 9.81
N PHE A 25 5.14 13.08 9.24
CA PHE A 25 5.19 14.03 8.13
C PHE A 25 6.15 13.53 7.07
N GLY A 26 5.86 13.80 5.81
CA GLY A 26 6.72 13.47 4.67
C GLY A 26 5.94 13.03 3.43
N PRO A 27 6.58 13.01 2.25
CA PRO A 27 6.00 12.49 1.03
C PRO A 27 5.45 11.07 1.20
N GLY A 28 4.17 10.90 0.92
CA GLY A 28 3.45 9.63 1.00
C GLY A 28 3.17 9.10 2.41
N VAL A 29 3.43 9.89 3.44
CA VAL A 29 3.24 9.48 4.85
C VAL A 29 1.78 9.18 5.21
N ALA A 30 0.83 9.73 4.46
CA ALA A 30 -0.60 9.39 4.57
C ALA A 30 -0.99 8.47 3.41
N ASP A 31 -0.73 8.94 2.19
CA ASP A 31 -1.09 8.27 0.94
C ASP A 31 0.16 7.73 0.20
N MET A 32 0.43 6.43 0.23
CA MET A 32 -0.23 5.42 1.07
C MET A 32 0.79 4.48 1.73
N LYS A 33 1.99 5.00 2.02
CA LYS A 33 3.08 4.23 2.62
C LYS A 33 2.66 3.50 3.91
N PRO A 34 1.85 4.08 4.83
CA PRO A 34 1.38 3.33 6.00
C PRO A 34 0.53 2.12 5.63
N GLY A 35 -0.34 2.22 4.62
CA GLY A 35 -1.15 1.11 4.14
C GLY A 35 -0.30 -0.06 3.67
N LEU A 36 0.80 0.21 2.98
CA LEU A 36 1.79 -0.81 2.59
C LEU A 36 2.42 -1.49 3.81
N VAL A 37 2.83 -0.70 4.80
CA VAL A 37 3.43 -1.23 6.05
C VAL A 37 2.42 -2.12 6.77
N ILE A 38 1.18 -1.65 6.98
CA ILE A 38 0.11 -2.42 7.61
C ILE A 38 -0.08 -3.76 6.90
N ASN A 39 -0.20 -3.74 5.57
CA ASN A 39 -0.43 -4.95 4.77
C ASN A 39 0.75 -5.92 4.85
N ALA A 40 1.99 -5.43 4.79
CA ALA A 40 3.19 -6.27 4.92
C ALA A 40 3.25 -6.96 6.30
N PHE A 41 2.94 -6.23 7.38
CA PHE A 41 2.91 -6.80 8.73
C PHE A 41 1.76 -7.80 8.92
N ILE A 42 0.58 -7.56 8.33
CA ILE A 42 -0.53 -8.53 8.34
C ILE A 42 -0.11 -9.83 7.64
N LEU A 43 0.44 -9.74 6.43
CA LEU A 43 0.90 -10.93 5.69
C LEU A 43 1.98 -11.70 6.46
N ALA A 44 2.96 -10.98 7.05
CA ALA A 44 3.99 -11.58 7.89
C ALA A 44 3.40 -12.25 9.15
N ALA A 45 2.39 -11.65 9.78
CA ALA A 45 1.71 -12.22 10.93
C ALA A 45 0.97 -13.51 10.57
N PHE A 46 0.20 -13.52 9.47
CA PHE A 46 -0.43 -14.76 8.99
C PHE A 46 0.61 -15.84 8.71
N HIS A 47 1.70 -15.51 8.03
CA HIS A 47 2.79 -16.48 7.79
C HIS A 47 3.36 -17.04 9.11
N LYS A 48 3.58 -16.19 10.12
CA LYS A 48 4.14 -16.58 11.41
C LYS A 48 3.19 -17.42 12.28
N PHE A 49 1.90 -17.15 12.25
CA PHE A 49 0.92 -17.72 13.19
C PHE A 49 0.04 -18.84 12.59
N GLY A 50 0.54 -19.55 11.57
CA GLY A 50 -0.11 -20.74 11.01
C GLY A 50 -1.03 -20.47 9.82
N GLY A 51 -1.05 -19.24 9.30
CA GLY A 51 -1.74 -18.87 8.08
C GLY A 51 -3.26 -18.78 8.21
N HIS A 52 -3.92 -18.83 7.07
CA HIS A 52 -5.36 -18.89 6.94
C HIS A 52 -5.70 -20.05 5.97
N PRO A 53 -6.84 -20.74 6.13
CA PRO A 53 -7.20 -21.85 5.25
C PRO A 53 -7.33 -21.46 3.77
N ASN A 54 -7.69 -20.21 3.49
CA ASN A 54 -7.72 -19.65 2.13
C ASN A 54 -6.44 -18.84 1.85
N PRO A 55 -5.95 -18.79 0.60
CA PRO A 55 -4.79 -17.99 0.22
C PRO A 55 -4.96 -16.51 0.55
N LEU A 56 -3.89 -15.89 1.04
CA LEU A 56 -3.75 -14.43 1.16
C LEU A 56 -2.76 -13.95 0.10
N VAL A 57 -3.19 -12.99 -0.71
CA VAL A 57 -2.38 -12.40 -1.79
C VAL A 57 -2.17 -10.92 -1.49
N GLY A 58 -0.91 -10.48 -1.49
CA GLY A 58 -0.55 -9.07 -1.45
C GLY A 58 -0.31 -8.52 -2.85
N LEU A 59 -1.18 -7.61 -3.31
CA LEU A 59 -1.01 -6.91 -4.59
C LEU A 59 -0.56 -5.45 -4.37
N PHE A 60 0.62 -5.14 -4.90
CA PHE A 60 1.28 -3.83 -4.74
C PHE A 60 1.64 -3.22 -6.11
N THR A 61 0.99 -2.12 -6.45
CA THR A 61 1.13 -1.43 -7.75
C THR A 61 2.10 -0.24 -7.66
N GLY A 62 2.25 0.54 -8.72
CA GLY A 62 3.20 1.67 -8.75
C GLY A 62 2.82 2.77 -9.74
N ASP A 63 1.54 2.86 -10.06
CA ASP A 63 0.97 3.71 -11.10
C ASP A 63 -0.46 4.17 -10.74
N GLU A 64 -0.87 4.04 -9.47
CA GLU A 64 -2.24 4.37 -9.05
C GLU A 64 -2.54 5.86 -9.19
N GLU A 65 -1.57 6.70 -8.85
CA GLU A 65 -1.70 8.18 -8.83
C GLU A 65 -1.88 8.77 -10.23
N ILE A 66 -1.66 7.94 -11.26
CA ILE A 66 -1.90 8.27 -12.68
C ILE A 66 -3.03 7.44 -13.30
N GLY A 67 -3.85 6.78 -12.47
CA GLY A 67 -5.03 6.02 -12.89
C GLY A 67 -4.80 4.54 -13.17
N SER A 68 -3.71 3.94 -12.68
CA SER A 68 -3.37 2.51 -12.81
C SER A 68 -3.27 1.96 -14.26
N PRO A 69 -2.74 2.69 -15.26
CA PRO A 69 -2.77 2.23 -16.66
C PRO A 69 -1.98 0.95 -16.92
N ALA A 70 -0.94 0.66 -16.12
CA ALA A 70 -0.13 -0.55 -16.26
C ALA A 70 -0.61 -1.68 -15.34
N SER A 71 -1.27 -1.36 -14.23
CA SER A 71 -1.71 -2.35 -13.24
C SER A 71 -3.18 -2.75 -13.32
N GLN A 72 -4.03 -2.01 -14.05
CA GLN A 72 -5.48 -2.25 -14.13
C GLN A 72 -5.84 -3.70 -14.50
N ASP A 73 -5.21 -4.27 -15.53
CA ASP A 73 -5.49 -5.63 -15.96
C ASP A 73 -5.07 -6.67 -14.91
N VAL A 74 -3.95 -6.42 -14.23
CA VAL A 74 -3.45 -7.28 -13.15
C VAL A 74 -4.38 -7.20 -11.93
N ILE A 75 -4.83 -6.00 -11.56
CA ILE A 75 -5.79 -5.79 -10.46
C ILE A 75 -7.08 -6.56 -10.76
N THR A 76 -7.62 -6.41 -11.97
CA THR A 76 -8.88 -7.06 -12.36
C THR A 76 -8.73 -8.59 -12.36
N ALA A 77 -7.66 -9.12 -12.94
CA ALA A 77 -7.41 -10.56 -12.99
C ALA A 77 -7.20 -11.20 -11.60
N GLU A 78 -6.57 -10.49 -10.66
CA GLU A 78 -6.44 -10.97 -9.28
C GLU A 78 -7.75 -10.84 -8.49
N ALA A 79 -8.52 -9.77 -8.73
CA ALA A 79 -9.81 -9.57 -8.08
C ALA A 79 -10.83 -10.65 -8.45
N GLU A 80 -10.85 -11.12 -9.70
CA GLU A 80 -11.72 -12.23 -10.15
C GLU A 80 -11.46 -13.55 -9.42
N LYS A 81 -10.24 -13.76 -8.92
CA LYS A 81 -9.85 -14.95 -8.14
C LYS A 81 -10.17 -14.79 -6.65
N ALA A 82 -10.47 -13.56 -6.21
CA ALA A 82 -10.62 -13.23 -4.80
C ALA A 82 -12.09 -13.28 -4.36
N ARG A 83 -12.34 -13.86 -3.19
CA ARG A 83 -13.66 -13.76 -2.54
C ARG A 83 -13.88 -12.40 -1.88
N LEU A 84 -12.81 -11.79 -1.38
CA LEU A 84 -12.79 -10.52 -0.67
C LEU A 84 -11.53 -9.75 -1.06
N ALA A 85 -11.66 -8.43 -1.22
CA ALA A 85 -10.55 -7.52 -1.45
C ALA A 85 -10.56 -6.43 -0.38
N PHE A 86 -9.40 -6.15 0.21
CA PHE A 86 -9.20 -5.10 1.20
C PHE A 86 -8.17 -4.11 0.67
N ASN A 87 -8.46 -2.82 0.80
CA ASN A 87 -7.53 -1.76 0.44
C ASN A 87 -7.31 -0.86 1.66
N SER A 88 -6.04 -0.55 1.93
CA SER A 88 -5.60 0.20 3.11
C SER A 88 -5.21 1.62 2.74
N GLU A 89 -5.93 2.22 1.80
CA GLU A 89 -5.88 3.65 1.49
C GLU A 89 -6.17 4.48 2.75
N PRO A 90 -5.58 5.69 2.88
CA PRO A 90 -5.91 6.55 3.99
C PRO A 90 -7.41 6.91 3.96
N SER A 91 -7.98 7.04 5.15
CA SER A 91 -9.30 7.61 5.37
C SER A 91 -9.18 8.86 6.24
N ARG A 92 -10.28 9.59 6.41
CA ARG A 92 -10.31 10.81 7.23
C ARG A 92 -10.17 10.52 8.72
#